data_AF-A0A1V6EUZ8-F1
#
_entry.id   AF-A0A1V6EUZ8-F1
#
_cell.length_a   1.000
_cell.length_b   1.000
_cell.length_c   1.000
_cell.angle_alpha   90.00
_cell.angle_beta   90.00
_cell.angle_gamma   90.00
#
_symmetry.space_group_name_H-M   'P 1'
#
loop_
_entity.id
_entity.type
_entity.pdbx_description
1 polymer ?
#
loop_
_entity_poly.entity_id
_entity_poly.type
_entity_poly.pdbx_seq_one_letter_code
_entity_poly.pdbx_strand_id
1 'polypeptide(L)'
;MSDYDVLRVYENLLEDYKEESQGRQPRRHNQSELEQQLYDDIKIMCEWRLGRALPFEDAPPMENSDSIPVDILLQCFKRLIKSVNMWTKAAGRQGYLNFIIQHVK
;
A
#
# COMPACT_ATOMS: atom_id res chain seq x y z
N MET A 1 10.15 -11.33 -6.64
CA MET A 1 8.97 -10.87 -5.90
C MET A 1 7.82 -11.85 -6.11
N SER A 2 7.17 -12.25 -5.03
CA SER A 2 6.01 -13.13 -4.96
C SER A 2 4.82 -12.38 -4.35
N ASP A 3 3.62 -12.92 -4.49
CA ASP A 3 2.42 -12.37 -3.87
C ASP A 3 2.55 -12.30 -2.33
N TYR A 4 3.33 -13.20 -1.72
CA TYR A 4 3.58 -13.17 -0.27
C TYR A 4 4.43 -11.96 0.15
N ASP A 5 5.35 -11.52 -0.71
CA ASP A 5 6.17 -10.33 -0.45
C ASP A 5 5.26 -9.08 -0.51
N VAL A 6 4.38 -9.01 -1.51
CA VAL A 6 3.37 -7.94 -1.64
C VAL A 6 2.42 -7.93 -0.44
N LEU A 7 1.95 -9.12 -0.03
CA LEU A 7 1.05 -9.27 1.11
C LEU A 7 1.68 -8.70 2.39
N ARG A 8 2.94 -9.07 2.68
CA ARG A 8 3.67 -8.54 3.85
C ARG A 8 3.79 -7.02 3.82
N VAL A 9 4.14 -6.45 2.66
CA VAL A 9 4.25 -4.99 2.52
C VAL A 9 2.90 -4.30 2.77
N TYR A 10 1.81 -4.82 2.21
CA TYR A 10 0.46 -4.27 2.45
C TYR A 10 0.03 -4.39 3.92
N GLU A 11 0.34 -5.51 4.58
CA GLU A 11 0.04 -5.71 6.00
C GLU A 11 0.84 -4.75 6.89
N ASN A 12 2.13 -4.53 6.58
CA ASN A 12 2.99 -3.59 7.28
C ASN A 12 2.47 -2.15 7.17
N LEU A 13 2.15 -1.69 5.95
CA LEU A 13 1.56 -0.37 5.72
C LEU A 13 0.21 -0.21 6.44
N LEU A 14 -0.63 -1.25 6.41
CA LEU A 14 -1.90 -1.25 7.14
C LEU A 14 -1.68 -1.09 8.65
N GLU A 15 -0.69 -1.80 9.22
CA GLU A 15 -0.36 -1.68 10.64
C GLU A 15 0.16 -0.27 10.99
N ASP A 16 1.05 0.27 10.17
CA ASP A 16 1.63 1.60 10.39
C ASP A 16 0.59 2.71 10.38
N TYR A 17 -0.27 2.76 9.36
CA TYR A 17 -1.35 3.75 9.30
C TYR A 17 -2.40 3.53 10.39
N LYS A 18 -2.59 2.28 10.84
CA LYS A 18 -3.49 1.98 11.95
C LYS A 18 -2.91 2.49 13.27
N GLU A 19 -1.62 2.26 13.53
CA GLU A 19 -0.94 2.79 14.72
C GLU A 19 -0.93 4.31 14.71
N GLU A 20 -0.65 4.93 13.57
CA GLU A 20 -0.69 6.38 13.39
C GLU A 20 -2.10 6.94 13.70
N SER A 21 -3.16 6.29 13.18
CA SER A 21 -4.55 6.69 13.48
C SER A 21 -4.91 6.62 14.96
N GLN A 22 -4.15 5.86 15.75
CA GLN A 22 -4.28 5.71 17.20
C GLN A 22 -3.29 6.61 17.97
N GLY A 23 -2.54 7.47 17.29
CA GLY A 23 -1.51 8.33 17.89
C GLY A 23 -0.26 7.59 18.36
N ARG A 24 -0.01 6.39 17.85
CA ARG A 24 1.15 5.56 18.17
C ARG A 24 2.20 5.67 17.06
N GLN A 25 3.47 5.44 17.41
CA GLN A 25 4.54 5.39 16.42
C GLN A 25 4.52 4.06 15.66
N PRO A 26 4.66 4.07 14.33
CA PRO A 26 4.78 2.87 13.50
C PRO A 26 5.94 1.96 13.94
N ARG A 27 5.72 0.65 13.84
CA ARG A 27 6.75 -0.35 14.18
C ARG A 27 7.84 -0.45 13.12
N ARG A 28 9.02 -0.92 13.54
CA ARG A 28 10.04 -1.39 12.60
C ARG A 28 9.66 -2.76 12.07
N HIS A 29 9.45 -2.85 10.78
CA HIS A 29 9.24 -4.10 10.06
C HIS A 29 10.58 -4.67 9.60
N ASN A 30 10.78 -5.99 9.71
CA ASN A 30 11.94 -6.66 9.15
C ASN A 30 11.67 -6.97 7.68
N GLN A 31 12.13 -6.11 6.78
CA GLN A 31 11.87 -6.18 5.34
C GLN A 31 13.18 -6.45 4.58
N SER A 32 13.10 -7.24 3.52
CA SER A 32 14.17 -7.32 2.52
C SER A 32 14.29 -6.00 1.75
N GLU A 33 15.41 -5.77 1.07
CA GLU A 33 15.62 -4.54 0.27
C GLU A 33 14.51 -4.31 -0.76
N LEU A 34 14.03 -5.38 -1.41
CA LEU A 34 12.97 -5.29 -2.40
C LEU A 34 11.60 -4.97 -1.77
N GLU A 35 11.32 -5.51 -0.58
CA GLU A 35 10.10 -5.19 0.17
C GLU A 35 10.14 -3.75 0.69
N GLN A 36 11.31 -3.29 1.13
CA GLN A 36 11.52 -1.92 1.58
C GLN A 36 11.29 -0.93 0.44
N GLN A 37 11.84 -1.19 -0.75
CA GLN A 37 11.60 -0.36 -1.92
C GLN A 37 10.11 -0.29 -2.27
N LEU A 38 9.43 -1.44 -2.31
CA LEU A 38 7.99 -1.49 -2.59
C LEU A 38 7.18 -0.75 -1.52
N TYR A 39 7.55 -0.90 -0.24
CA TYR A 39 6.93 -0.20 0.88
C TYR A 39 7.05 1.32 0.70
N ASP A 40 8.25 1.82 0.41
CA ASP A 40 8.52 3.24 0.25
C ASP A 40 7.75 3.82 -0.95
N ASP A 41 7.73 3.12 -2.09
CA ASP A 41 7.00 3.52 -3.29
C ASP A 41 5.48 3.64 -3.02
N ILE A 42 4.89 2.67 -2.33
CA ILE A 42 3.46 2.72 -1.97
C ILE A 42 3.20 3.81 -0.95
N LYS A 43 4.11 4.02 0.02
CA LYS A 43 3.97 5.03 1.05
C LYS A 43 3.92 6.43 0.47
N ILE A 44 4.76 6.74 -0.52
CA ILE A 44 4.70 8.02 -1.26
C ILE A 44 3.29 8.26 -1.83
N MET A 45 2.71 7.25 -2.48
CA MET A 45 1.37 7.34 -3.03
C MET A 45 0.30 7.49 -1.95
N CYS A 46 0.49 6.86 -0.79
CA CYS A 46 -0.42 6.99 0.35
C CYS A 46 -0.37 8.39 0.96
N GLU A 47 0.82 8.94 1.22
CA GLU A 47 0.98 10.31 1.71
C GLU A 47 0.42 11.34 0.72
N TRP A 48 0.59 11.11 -0.58
CA TRP A 48 -0.09 11.91 -1.59
C TRP A 48 -1.60 11.82 -1.49
N ARG A 49 -2.18 10.61 -1.39
CA ARG A 49 -3.63 10.44 -1.23
C ARG A 49 -4.20 11.02 0.06
N LEU A 50 -3.39 11.15 1.11
CA LEU A 50 -3.73 11.83 2.35
C LEU A 50 -3.57 13.36 2.27
N GLY A 51 -3.07 13.89 1.15
CA GLY A 51 -2.80 15.32 0.97
C GLY A 51 -1.60 15.84 1.75
N ARG A 52 -0.68 14.95 2.15
CA ARG A 52 0.48 15.28 3.00
C ARG A 52 1.78 15.43 2.23
N ALA A 53 1.85 14.89 1.02
CA ALA A 53 3.04 14.92 0.17
C ALA A 53 2.69 15.10 -1.31
N LEU A 54 3.68 15.51 -2.09
CA LEU A 54 3.65 15.40 -3.55
C LEU A 54 4.30 14.08 -3.97
N PRO A 55 3.70 13.33 -4.91
CA PRO A 55 4.21 12.03 -5.32
C PRO A 55 5.42 12.15 -6.26
N PHE A 56 5.61 13.31 -6.88
CA PHE A 56 6.72 13.66 -7.77
C PHE A 56 6.95 15.18 -7.70
N GLU A 57 8.17 15.64 -8.00
CA GLU A 57 8.57 17.06 -7.83
C GLU A 57 7.68 18.03 -8.64
N ASP A 58 7.22 17.61 -9.82
CA ASP A 58 6.38 18.42 -10.72
C ASP A 58 4.87 18.15 -10.54
N ALA A 59 4.47 17.41 -9.51
CA ALA A 59 3.05 17.13 -9.27
C ALA A 59 2.32 18.42 -8.89
N PRO A 60 1.14 18.72 -9.48
CA PRO A 60 0.29 19.76 -8.95
C PRO A 60 -0.12 19.40 -7.51
N PRO A 61 -0.21 20.38 -6.59
CA PRO A 61 -0.72 20.13 -5.25
C PRO A 61 -2.11 19.53 -5.32
N MET A 62 -2.36 18.50 -4.52
CA MET A 62 -3.69 17.92 -4.44
C MET A 62 -4.64 18.92 -3.78
N GLU A 63 -5.81 19.16 -4.37
CA GLU A 63 -6.82 19.98 -3.72
C GLU A 63 -7.31 19.29 -2.45
N ASN A 64 -7.57 20.05 -1.38
CA ASN A 64 -7.98 19.49 -0.09
C ASN A 64 -9.24 18.60 -0.20
N SER A 65 -10.14 18.89 -1.15
CA SER A 65 -11.33 18.11 -1.45
C SER A 65 -11.05 16.72 -2.01
N ASP A 66 -9.87 16.50 -2.59
CA ASP A 66 -9.48 15.23 -3.23
C ASP A 66 -8.72 14.30 -2.28
N SER A 67 -8.34 14.80 -1.10
CA SER A 67 -7.70 14.01 -0.05
C SER A 67 -8.67 13.00 0.55
N ILE A 68 -8.17 11.79 0.82
CA ILE A 68 -8.95 10.76 1.51
C ILE A 68 -8.58 10.74 3.01
N PRO A 69 -9.56 10.51 3.89
CA PRO A 69 -9.29 10.21 5.29
C PRO A 69 -8.47 8.93 5.49
N VAL A 70 -7.70 8.86 6.58
CA VAL A 70 -6.87 7.68 6.92
C VAL A 70 -7.71 6.41 7.05
N ASP A 71 -8.94 6.48 7.56
CA ASP A 71 -9.82 5.31 7.67
C ASP A 71 -10.23 4.75 6.30
N ILE A 72 -10.37 5.60 5.28
CA ILE A 72 -10.61 5.17 3.89
C ILE A 72 -9.35 4.47 3.35
N LEU A 73 -8.16 5.01 3.62
CA LEU A 73 -6.90 4.37 3.24
C LEU A 73 -6.77 2.96 3.86
N LEU A 74 -7.08 2.82 5.16
CA LEU A 74 -7.10 1.52 5.84
C LEU A 74 -8.11 0.54 5.22
N GLN A 75 -9.28 1.03 4.77
CA GLN A 75 -10.26 0.21 4.05
C GLN A 75 -9.73 -0.25 2.69
N CYS A 76 -9.03 0.61 1.96
CA CYS A 76 -8.38 0.27 0.70
C CYS A 76 -7.35 -0.86 0.90
N PHE A 77 -6.46 -0.75 1.88
CA PHE A 77 -5.48 -1.80 2.19
C PHE A 77 -6.15 -3.13 2.54
N LYS A 78 -7.20 -3.13 3.37
CA LYS A 78 -7.97 -4.35 3.68
C LYS A 78 -8.55 -5.01 2.42
N ARG A 79 -8.98 -4.22 1.44
CA ARG A 79 -9.47 -4.74 0.14
C ARG A 79 -8.33 -5.29 -0.72
N LEU A 80 -7.20 -4.60 -0.78
CA LEU A 80 -6.00 -5.06 -1.50
C LEU A 80 -5.49 -6.37 -0.94
N ILE A 81 -5.33 -6.48 0.39
CA ILE A 81 -4.93 -7.72 1.08
C ILE A 81 -5.87 -8.88 0.75
N LYS A 82 -7.19 -8.64 0.73
CA LYS A 82 -8.17 -9.66 0.31
C LYS A 82 -7.98 -10.07 -1.14
N SER A 83 -7.71 -9.12 -2.03
CA SER A 83 -7.43 -9.37 -3.45
C SER A 83 -6.17 -10.23 -3.63
N VAL A 84 -5.07 -9.88 -2.96
CA VAL A 84 -3.83 -10.66 -2.98
C VAL A 84 -4.13 -12.10 -2.56
N ASN A 85 -4.72 -12.30 -1.38
CA ASN A 85 -5.05 -13.63 -0.88
C ASN A 85 -5.97 -14.43 -1.84
N MET A 86 -6.96 -13.78 -2.44
CA MET A 86 -7.87 -14.41 -3.40
C MET A 86 -7.12 -14.92 -4.62
N TRP A 87 -6.31 -14.07 -5.24
CA TRP A 87 -5.57 -14.42 -6.46
C TRP A 87 -4.41 -15.37 -6.19
N THR A 88 -3.72 -15.25 -5.07
CA THR A 88 -2.70 -16.20 -4.65
C THR A 88 -3.28 -17.60 -4.43
N LYS A 89 -4.48 -17.68 -3.82
CA LYS A 89 -5.19 -18.95 -3.65
C LYS A 89 -5.63 -19.55 -5.00
N ALA A 90 -6.06 -18.72 -5.94
CA ALA A 90 -6.59 -19.17 -7.23
C ALA A 90 -5.49 -19.55 -8.24
N ALA A 91 -4.38 -18.82 -8.27
CA ALA A 91 -3.36 -18.89 -9.33
C ALA A 91 -1.92 -19.05 -8.79
N GLY A 92 -1.75 -19.39 -7.51
CA GLY A 92 -0.45 -19.70 -6.92
C GLY A 92 0.35 -18.44 -6.54
N ARG A 93 1.67 -18.60 -6.35
CA ARG A 93 2.55 -17.61 -5.69
C ARG A 93 2.73 -16.27 -6.43
N GLN A 94 2.22 -16.16 -7.65
CA GLN A 94 2.26 -14.94 -8.49
C GLN A 94 0.89 -14.63 -9.11
N GLY A 95 -0.18 -15.23 -8.59
CA GLY A 95 -1.52 -15.05 -9.12
C GLY A 95 -1.97 -13.60 -9.07
N TYR A 96 -1.70 -12.91 -7.97
CA TYR A 96 -2.03 -11.49 -7.82
C TYR A 96 -1.19 -10.61 -8.73
N LEU A 97 0.13 -10.81 -8.77
CA LEU A 97 1.00 -10.04 -9.64
C LEU A 97 0.59 -10.18 -11.12
N ASN A 98 0.30 -11.41 -11.56
CA ASN A 98 -0.19 -11.65 -12.92
C ASN A 98 -1.54 -10.96 -13.18
N PHE A 99 -2.47 -10.99 -12.21
CA PHE A 99 -3.73 -10.28 -12.31
C PHE A 99 -3.52 -8.77 -12.49
N ILE A 100 -2.66 -8.15 -11.67
CA ILE A 100 -2.36 -6.71 -11.75
C ILE A 100 -1.74 -6.36 -13.11
N ILE A 101 -0.72 -7.10 -13.56
CA ILE A 101 -0.06 -6.87 -14.86
C ILE A 101 -1.06 -6.92 -16.02
N GLN A 102 -2.06 -7.79 -15.95
CA GLN A 102 -3.05 -7.93 -17.01
C GLN A 102 -4.11 -6.80 -17.03
N HIS A 103 -4.37 -6.17 -15.88
CA HIS A 103 -5.52 -5.27 -15.71
C HIS A 103 -5.15 -3.81 -15.42
N VAL A 104 -3.94 -3.55 -14.96
CA VAL A 104 -3.41 -2.21 -14.69
C VAL A 104 -2.41 -1.89 -15.80
N LYS A 105 -2.78 -0.96 -16.68
CA LYS A 105 -1.95 -0.46 -17.79
C LYS A 105 -1.39 0.91 -17.47
#